data_AF-A0A914Z2L6-F1
#
_entry.id   AF-A0A914Z2L6-F1
#
_cell.length_a   1.000
_cell.length_b   1.000
_cell.length_c   1.000
_cell.angle_alpha   90.00
_cell.angle_beta   90.00
_cell.angle_gamma   90.00
#
_symmetry.space_group_name_H-M   'P 1'
#
loop_
_entity.id
_entity.type
_entity.pdbx_description
1 polymer ?
#
loop_
_entity_poly.entity_id
_entity_poly.type
_entity_poly.pdbx_seq_one_letter_code
_entity_poly.pdbx_strand_id
1 'polypeptide(L)'
;MVNYTLNYFPIRGLAEPARLLLHYAGQEFTDKRLTNEQWLAMKPLTPYGQLPILEVDGHTIAQSGAIYRFLGNKFGLCGKDEWESAEIDSIMFALLAFGNEVREFFAVSAGRQEGDKAALFENQFKPAAEKYLPAFHQALSKTGSGYFVKSGISYIDFVVAENVDKLNGLLPEFFAKHPSLLQHSKRVMSLPELQKYLSTRPQSAF
;
A
#
# COMPACT_ATOMS: atom_id res chain seq x y z
N MET A 1 -3.02 7.15 -26.63
CA MET A 1 -2.44 6.45 -25.47
C MET A 1 -3.32 6.76 -24.28
N VAL A 2 -3.61 5.77 -23.43
CA VAL A 2 -4.40 5.98 -22.21
C VAL A 2 -3.60 6.89 -21.28
N ASN A 3 -4.21 7.96 -20.79
CA ASN A 3 -3.56 8.91 -19.90
C ASN A 3 -3.95 8.62 -18.45
N TYR A 4 -2.94 8.33 -17.61
CA TYR A 4 -3.10 8.11 -16.18
C TYR A 4 -2.55 9.31 -15.40
N THR A 5 -3.34 9.83 -14.46
CA THR A 5 -2.88 10.83 -13.48
C THR A 5 -3.19 10.35 -12.07
N LEU A 6 -2.17 10.21 -11.23
CA LEU A 6 -2.32 9.85 -9.83
C LEU A 6 -2.16 11.10 -8.97
N ASN A 7 -3.21 11.50 -8.27
CA ASN A 7 -3.22 12.66 -7.39
C ASN A 7 -3.07 12.21 -5.92
N TYR A 8 -2.03 12.69 -5.24
CA TYR A 8 -1.83 12.44 -3.81
C TYR A 8 -0.97 13.51 -3.15
N PHE A 9 -0.80 13.44 -1.83
CA PHE A 9 0.17 14.26 -1.10
C PHE A 9 1.63 13.91 -1.48
N PRO A 10 2.61 14.79 -1.21
CA PRO A 10 4.04 14.59 -1.51
C PRO A 10 4.72 13.59 -0.56
N ILE A 11 4.06 12.46 -0.30
CA ILE A 11 4.48 11.36 0.60
C ILE A 11 4.19 10.03 -0.12
N ARG A 12 4.67 8.91 0.44
CA ARG A 12 4.33 7.56 -0.07
C ARG A 12 2.86 7.26 0.24
N GLY A 13 2.54 7.06 1.52
CA GLY A 13 1.20 6.87 2.05
C GLY A 13 0.35 5.87 1.25
N LEU A 14 -0.92 6.21 1.02
CA LEU A 14 -1.88 5.37 0.31
C LEU A 14 -1.74 5.42 -1.22
N ALA A 15 -0.84 6.22 -1.78
CA ALA A 15 -0.62 6.26 -3.23
C ALA A 15 0.54 5.37 -3.66
N GLU A 16 1.46 5.05 -2.75
CA GLU A 16 2.68 4.35 -3.11
C GLU A 16 2.45 2.98 -3.74
N PRO A 17 1.53 2.11 -3.25
CA PRO A 17 1.27 0.85 -3.96
C PRO A 17 0.78 1.06 -5.40
N ALA A 18 0.00 2.11 -5.68
CA ALA A 18 -0.40 2.44 -7.05
C ALA A 18 0.79 2.90 -7.91
N ARG A 19 1.72 3.68 -7.35
CA ARG A 19 2.98 4.05 -8.04
C ARG A 19 3.82 2.81 -8.35
N LEU A 20 3.99 1.92 -7.38
CA LEU A 20 4.73 0.67 -7.58
C LEU A 20 4.09 -0.19 -8.68
N LEU A 21 2.76 -0.32 -8.70
CA LEU A 21 2.05 -1.04 -9.75
C LEU A 21 2.25 -0.43 -11.15
N LEU A 22 2.14 0.90 -11.26
CA LEU A 22 2.34 1.61 -12.54
C LEU A 22 3.78 1.45 -13.05
N HIS A 23 4.77 1.57 -12.15
CA HIS A 23 6.18 1.34 -12.51
C HIS A 23 6.47 -0.11 -12.87
N TYR A 24 5.93 -1.07 -12.13
CA TYR A 24 6.06 -2.49 -12.43
C TYR A 24 5.48 -2.84 -13.81
N ALA A 25 4.34 -2.27 -14.16
CA ALA A 25 3.71 -2.45 -15.46
C ALA A 25 4.39 -1.68 -16.61
N GLY A 26 5.41 -0.86 -16.33
CA GLY A 26 6.02 0.05 -17.31
C GLY A 26 5.03 1.10 -17.86
N GLN A 27 3.96 1.40 -17.10
CA GLN A 27 2.93 2.34 -17.52
C GLN A 27 3.35 3.77 -17.20
N GLU A 28 3.48 4.60 -18.24
CA GLU A 28 3.68 6.04 -18.06
C GLU A 28 2.44 6.68 -17.42
N PHE A 29 2.67 7.60 -16.47
CA PHE A 29 1.61 8.32 -15.78
C PHE A 29 2.13 9.65 -15.24
N THR A 30 1.21 10.56 -14.93
CA THR A 30 1.50 11.81 -14.22
C THR A 30 1.34 11.59 -12.71
N ASP A 31 2.44 11.66 -11.95
CA ASP A 31 2.42 11.63 -10.47
C ASP A 31 2.21 13.04 -9.90
N LYS A 32 0.96 13.45 -9.72
CA LYS A 32 0.59 14.78 -9.20
C LYS A 32 0.66 14.78 -7.68
N ARG A 33 1.78 15.30 -7.15
CA ARG A 33 2.01 15.49 -5.71
C ARG A 33 1.54 16.87 -5.26
N LEU A 34 0.38 16.92 -4.60
CA LEU A 34 -0.34 18.14 -4.26
C LEU A 34 0.17 18.77 -2.96
N THR A 35 0.44 20.07 -3.00
CA THR A 35 0.56 20.92 -1.81
C THR A 35 -0.77 20.96 -1.04
N ASN A 36 -0.74 21.44 0.21
CA ASN A 36 -1.96 21.58 1.01
C ASN A 36 -2.95 22.54 0.34
N GLU A 37 -2.47 23.63 -0.24
CA GLU A 37 -3.27 24.65 -0.93
C GLU A 37 -3.95 24.05 -2.17
N GLN A 38 -3.19 23.32 -2.99
CA GLN A 38 -3.73 22.60 -4.16
C GLN A 38 -4.77 21.55 -3.74
N TRP A 39 -4.51 20.81 -2.66
CA TRP A 39 -5.46 19.85 -2.13
C TRP A 39 -6.74 20.51 -1.63
N LEU A 40 -6.66 21.60 -0.87
CA LEU A 40 -7.84 22.32 -0.38
C LEU A 40 -8.73 22.83 -1.52
N ALA A 41 -8.13 23.29 -2.62
CA ALA A 41 -8.86 23.70 -3.82
C ALA A 41 -9.51 22.51 -4.54
N MET A 42 -8.84 21.35 -4.60
CA MET A 42 -9.34 20.15 -5.29
C MET A 42 -10.38 19.38 -4.47
N LYS A 43 -10.29 19.39 -3.13
CA LYS A 43 -11.09 18.57 -2.22
C LYS A 43 -12.60 18.60 -2.49
N PRO A 44 -13.25 19.76 -2.72
CA PRO A 44 -14.69 19.82 -3.00
C PRO A 44 -15.11 19.14 -4.30
N LEU A 45 -14.16 18.95 -5.23
CA LEU A 45 -14.38 18.33 -6.54
C LEU A 45 -14.15 16.81 -6.52
N THR A 46 -13.59 16.27 -5.43
CA THR A 46 -13.34 14.83 -5.32
C THR A 46 -14.57 14.07 -4.81
N PRO A 47 -14.80 12.82 -5.25
CA PRO A 47 -16.03 12.08 -4.92
C PRO A 47 -16.34 11.97 -3.42
N TYR A 48 -15.30 11.87 -2.59
CA TYR A 48 -15.43 11.63 -1.14
C TYR A 48 -14.65 12.65 -0.28
N GLY A 49 -14.16 13.75 -0.86
CA GLY A 49 -13.32 14.71 -0.13
C GLY A 49 -12.01 14.10 0.38
N GLN A 50 -11.48 13.08 -0.32
CA GLN A 50 -10.32 12.27 0.08
C GLN A 50 -9.38 12.00 -1.10
N LEU A 51 -8.11 11.74 -0.76
CA LEU A 51 -7.06 11.24 -1.65
C LEU A 51 -6.65 9.82 -1.20
N PRO A 52 -6.10 8.95 -2.09
CA PRO A 52 -5.72 9.21 -3.48
C PRO A 52 -6.89 9.21 -4.47
N ILE A 53 -6.63 9.83 -5.62
CA ILE A 53 -7.49 9.80 -6.82
C ILE A 53 -6.64 9.36 -8.01
N LEU A 54 -7.10 8.36 -8.76
CA LEU A 54 -6.57 8.01 -10.07
C LEU A 54 -7.53 8.53 -11.15
N GLU A 55 -7.02 9.28 -12.12
CA GLU A 55 -7.74 9.67 -13.32
C GLU A 55 -7.25 8.83 -14.50
N VAL A 56 -8.17 8.27 -15.28
CA VAL A 56 -7.89 7.45 -16.47
C VAL A 56 -8.74 7.96 -17.62
N ASP A 57 -8.13 8.60 -18.61
CA ASP A 57 -8.83 9.22 -19.75
C ASP A 57 -10.03 10.08 -19.30
N GLY A 58 -9.83 10.90 -18.26
CA GLY A 58 -10.86 11.78 -17.68
C GLY A 58 -11.84 11.12 -16.71
N HIS A 59 -11.79 9.79 -16.53
CA HIS A 59 -12.61 9.09 -15.55
C HIS A 59 -11.92 9.03 -14.20
N THR A 60 -12.67 9.31 -13.12
CA THR A 60 -12.14 9.38 -11.76
C THR A 60 -12.39 8.08 -10.99
N ILE A 61 -11.34 7.54 -10.38
CA ILE A 61 -11.39 6.44 -9.41
C ILE A 61 -10.84 6.93 -8.08
N ALA A 62 -11.68 6.91 -7.04
CA ALA A 62 -11.29 7.20 -5.67
C ALA A 62 -11.11 5.90 -4.86
N GLN A 63 -10.61 6.04 -3.62
CA GLN A 63 -10.29 4.95 -2.70
C GLN A 63 -9.10 4.09 -3.18
N SER A 64 -8.06 4.02 -2.35
CA SER A 64 -6.81 3.35 -2.70
C SER A 64 -7.00 1.88 -3.06
N GLY A 65 -7.81 1.12 -2.31
CA GLY A 65 -8.12 -0.28 -2.62
C GLY A 65 -8.76 -0.48 -4.00
N ALA A 66 -9.69 0.40 -4.39
CA ALA A 66 -10.32 0.35 -5.71
C ALA A 66 -9.33 0.70 -6.83
N ILE A 67 -8.45 1.68 -6.60
CA ILE A 67 -7.37 2.04 -7.51
C ILE A 67 -6.43 0.83 -7.71
N TYR A 68 -5.99 0.18 -6.63
CA TYR A 68 -5.09 -0.97 -6.72
C TYR A 68 -5.71 -2.13 -7.49
N ARG A 69 -6.99 -2.43 -7.22
CA ARG A 69 -7.71 -3.49 -7.93
C ARG A 69 -7.93 -3.16 -9.40
N PHE A 70 -8.25 -1.90 -9.72
CA PHE A 70 -8.38 -1.46 -11.11
C PHE A 70 -7.06 -1.65 -11.88
N LEU A 71 -5.94 -1.18 -11.32
CA LEU A 71 -4.61 -1.37 -11.90
C LEU A 71 -4.25 -2.86 -11.97
N GLY A 72 -4.61 -3.62 -10.92
CA GLY A 72 -4.40 -5.06 -10.87
C GLY A 72 -5.09 -5.78 -12.02
N ASN A 73 -6.39 -5.50 -12.25
CA ASN A 73 -7.12 -6.05 -13.38
C ASN A 73 -6.50 -5.61 -14.72
N LYS A 74 -6.11 -4.35 -14.83
CA LYS A 74 -5.55 -3.79 -16.05
C LYS A 74 -4.22 -4.44 -16.46
N PHE A 75 -3.42 -4.86 -15.48
CA PHE A 75 -2.08 -5.41 -15.69
C PHE A 75 -1.95 -6.90 -15.38
N GLY A 76 -3.07 -7.62 -15.16
CA GLY A 76 -3.07 -9.07 -14.92
C GLY A 76 -2.54 -9.49 -13.55
N LEU A 77 -2.76 -8.67 -12.51
CA LEU A 77 -2.25 -8.85 -11.14
C LEU A 77 -3.38 -9.11 -10.12
N CYS A 78 -4.49 -9.72 -10.54
CA CYS A 78 -5.65 -10.03 -9.68
C CYS A 78 -5.84 -11.53 -9.41
N GLY A 79 -4.78 -12.33 -9.53
CA GLY A 79 -4.86 -13.79 -9.45
C GLY A 79 -5.33 -14.41 -10.77
N LYS A 80 -5.32 -15.74 -10.87
CA LYS A 80 -5.70 -16.45 -12.10
C LYS A 80 -7.20 -16.72 -12.24
N ASP A 81 -7.93 -16.70 -11.13
CA ASP A 81 -9.35 -17.06 -11.05
C ASP A 81 -10.06 -16.26 -9.95
N GLU A 82 -11.39 -16.45 -9.87
CA GLU A 82 -12.23 -15.75 -8.89
C GLU A 82 -11.86 -16.08 -7.44
N TRP A 83 -11.31 -17.27 -7.19
CA TRP A 83 -10.91 -17.70 -5.86
C TRP A 83 -9.66 -16.95 -5.40
N GLU A 84 -8.60 -16.95 -6.21
CA GLU A 84 -7.39 -16.18 -5.90
C GLU A 84 -7.70 -14.67 -5.84
N SER A 85 -8.61 -14.16 -6.68
CA SER A 85 -9.07 -12.77 -6.59
C SER A 85 -9.74 -12.45 -5.25
N ALA A 86 -10.58 -13.36 -4.74
CA ALA A 86 -11.23 -13.21 -3.44
C ALA A 86 -10.23 -13.31 -2.27
N GLU A 87 -9.19 -14.16 -2.38
CA GLU A 87 -8.11 -14.23 -1.40
C GLU A 87 -7.33 -12.91 -1.32
N ILE A 88 -7.00 -12.34 -2.48
CA ILE A 88 -6.34 -11.02 -2.61
C ILE A 88 -7.20 -9.91 -1.98
N ASP A 89 -8.50 -9.87 -2.30
CA ASP A 89 -9.44 -8.91 -1.73
C ASP A 89 -9.55 -9.03 -0.21
N SER A 90 -9.63 -10.25 0.30
CA SER A 90 -9.72 -10.54 1.74
C SER A 90 -8.52 -9.95 2.49
N ILE A 91 -7.31 -10.15 1.96
CA ILE A 91 -6.08 -9.57 2.54
C ILE A 91 -6.12 -8.04 2.44
N MET A 92 -6.56 -7.49 1.30
CA MET A 92 -6.68 -6.03 1.12
C MET A 92 -7.62 -5.40 2.16
N PHE A 93 -8.80 -5.97 2.37
CA PHE A 93 -9.76 -5.47 3.36
C PHE A 93 -9.27 -5.66 4.79
N ALA A 94 -8.55 -6.75 5.08
CA ALA A 94 -7.90 -6.96 6.37
C ALA A 94 -6.82 -5.91 6.64
N LEU A 95 -6.02 -5.52 5.64
CA LEU A 95 -5.03 -4.44 5.76
C LEU A 95 -5.68 -3.08 6.02
N LEU A 96 -6.82 -2.78 5.38
CA LEU A 96 -7.57 -1.56 5.66
C LEU A 96 -8.11 -1.54 7.09
N ALA A 97 -8.65 -2.67 7.56
CA ALA A 97 -9.12 -2.82 8.93
C ALA A 97 -7.97 -2.64 9.94
N PHE A 98 -6.83 -3.30 9.71
CA PHE A 98 -5.61 -3.11 10.51
C PHE A 98 -5.20 -1.63 10.54
N GLY A 99 -5.10 -0.99 9.37
CA GLY A 99 -4.71 0.43 9.26
C GLY A 99 -5.66 1.38 10.00
N ASN A 100 -6.95 1.07 10.06
CA ASN A 100 -7.92 1.82 10.84
C ASN A 100 -7.74 1.64 12.35
N GLU A 101 -7.47 0.41 12.81
CA GLU A 101 -7.23 0.11 14.24
C GLU A 101 -5.95 0.78 14.76
N VAL A 102 -4.94 0.97 13.91
CA VAL A 102 -3.65 1.59 14.29
C VAL A 102 -3.48 3.02 13.78
N ARG A 103 -4.57 3.67 13.37
CA ARG A 103 -4.54 4.99 12.72
C ARG A 103 -3.90 6.07 13.60
N GLU A 104 -4.22 6.08 14.89
CA GLU A 104 -3.69 7.07 15.82
C GLU A 104 -2.19 6.85 16.07
N PHE A 105 -1.77 5.60 16.29
CA PHE A 105 -0.36 5.24 16.35
C PHE A 105 0.42 5.78 15.14
N PHE A 106 -0.13 5.64 13.93
CA PHE A 106 0.49 6.19 12.72
C PHE A 106 0.49 7.72 12.68
N ALA A 107 -0.60 8.38 13.07
CA ALA A 107 -0.68 9.84 13.09
C ALA A 107 0.37 10.45 14.03
N VAL A 108 0.51 9.88 15.25
CA VAL A 108 1.52 10.30 16.23
C VAL A 108 2.93 9.98 15.75
N SER A 109 3.16 8.77 15.23
CA SER A 109 4.47 8.37 14.68
C SER A 109 4.93 9.23 13.50
N ALA A 110 3.98 9.76 12.73
CA ALA A 110 4.22 10.66 11.61
C ALA A 110 4.32 12.14 12.01
N GLY A 111 4.20 12.48 13.30
CA GLY A 111 4.21 13.86 13.79
C GLY A 111 3.00 14.69 13.38
N ARG A 112 1.89 14.04 12.97
CA ARG A 112 0.65 14.73 12.55
C ARG A 112 -0.31 14.99 13.71
N GLN A 113 -0.05 14.36 14.85
CA GLN A 113 -0.83 14.48 16.07
C GLN A 113 0.12 14.35 17.26
N GLU A 114 -0.15 15.08 18.35
CA GLU A 114 0.51 14.84 19.63
C GLU A 114 -0.05 13.57 20.28
N GLY A 115 0.81 12.83 20.99
CA GLY A 115 0.40 11.63 21.73
C GLY A 115 1.57 10.80 22.23
N ASP A 116 1.29 9.85 23.11
CA ASP A 116 2.28 8.89 23.61
C ASP A 116 2.41 7.71 22.65
N LYS A 117 3.46 7.78 21.80
CA LYS A 117 3.77 6.72 20.82
C LYS A 117 3.98 5.35 21.49
N ALA A 118 4.58 5.29 22.68
CA ALA A 118 4.87 4.03 23.36
C ALA A 118 3.57 3.40 23.90
N ALA A 119 2.69 4.21 24.51
CA ALA A 119 1.38 3.74 24.94
C ALA A 119 0.52 3.28 23.76
N LEU A 120 0.51 4.01 22.64
CA LEU A 120 -0.21 3.63 21.43
C LEU A 120 0.36 2.36 20.78
N PHE A 121 1.67 2.16 20.87
CA PHE A 121 2.29 0.92 20.41
C PHE A 121 1.78 -0.30 21.21
N GLU A 122 1.82 -0.24 22.54
CA GLU A 122 1.38 -1.35 23.40
C GLU A 122 -0.14 -1.57 23.38
N ASN A 123 -0.94 -0.50 23.30
CA ASN A 123 -2.39 -0.60 23.44
C ASN A 123 -3.17 -0.68 22.12
N GLN A 124 -2.58 -0.25 20.99
CA GLN A 124 -3.23 -0.30 19.68
C GLN A 124 -2.43 -1.15 18.69
N PHE A 125 -1.17 -0.77 18.42
CA PHE A 125 -0.40 -1.38 17.34
C PHE A 125 -0.17 -2.88 17.56
N LYS A 126 0.35 -3.25 18.73
CA LYS A 126 0.72 -4.62 19.06
C LYS A 126 -0.50 -5.55 19.12
N PRO A 127 -1.63 -5.21 19.79
CA PRO A 127 -2.84 -6.02 19.75
C PRO A 127 -3.38 -6.22 18.33
N ALA A 128 -3.39 -5.16 17.50
CA ALA A 128 -3.80 -5.27 16.11
C ALA A 128 -2.83 -6.18 15.32
N ALA A 129 -1.52 -6.05 15.52
CA ALA A 129 -0.54 -6.90 14.85
C ALA A 129 -0.69 -8.38 15.24
N GLU A 130 -0.91 -8.67 16.53
CA GLU A 130 -1.18 -10.02 17.04
C GLU A 130 -2.48 -10.61 16.47
N LYS A 131 -3.48 -9.76 16.19
CA LYS A 131 -4.75 -10.15 15.55
C LYS A 131 -4.58 -10.46 14.05
N TYR A 132 -3.88 -9.60 13.30
CA TYR A 132 -3.88 -9.66 11.82
C TYR A 132 -2.69 -10.40 11.21
N LEU A 133 -1.46 -10.21 11.74
CA LEU A 133 -0.25 -10.76 11.11
C LEU A 133 -0.23 -12.30 11.02
N PRO A 134 -0.76 -13.08 11.98
CA PRO A 134 -0.79 -14.54 11.85
C PRO A 134 -1.50 -15.02 10.59
N ALA A 135 -2.59 -14.35 10.18
CA ALA A 135 -3.31 -14.69 8.96
C ALA A 135 -2.48 -14.38 7.71
N PHE A 136 -1.74 -13.28 7.68
CA PHE A 136 -0.85 -12.94 6.56
C PHE A 136 0.33 -13.91 6.45
N HIS A 137 0.94 -14.29 7.57
CA HIS A 137 1.96 -15.34 7.59
C HIS A 137 1.42 -16.66 7.05
N GLN A 138 0.23 -17.04 7.48
CA GLN A 138 -0.42 -18.26 7.01
C GLN A 138 -0.71 -18.19 5.50
N ALA A 139 -1.28 -17.10 5.00
CA ALA A 139 -1.56 -16.90 3.58
C ALA A 139 -0.29 -17.03 2.73
N LEU A 140 0.79 -16.34 3.11
CA LEU A 140 2.08 -16.40 2.40
C LEU A 140 2.70 -17.80 2.41
N SER A 141 2.60 -18.53 3.52
CA SER A 141 3.15 -19.88 3.65
C SER A 141 2.42 -20.93 2.81
N LYS A 142 1.10 -20.77 2.61
CA LYS A 142 0.23 -21.76 1.94
C LYS A 142 0.47 -21.86 0.44
N THR A 143 0.96 -20.80 -0.20
CA THR A 143 1.05 -20.72 -1.67
C THR A 143 2.29 -21.41 -2.22
N GLY A 144 3.40 -21.40 -1.47
CA GLY A 144 4.72 -21.85 -1.92
C GLY A 144 5.33 -21.02 -3.05
N SER A 145 4.65 -19.97 -3.53
CA SER A 145 5.10 -19.11 -4.64
C SER A 145 6.05 -17.99 -4.19
N GLY A 146 6.11 -17.74 -2.89
CA GLY A 146 6.77 -16.56 -2.32
C GLY A 146 5.91 -15.28 -2.41
N TYR A 147 4.66 -15.39 -2.86
CA TYR A 147 3.66 -14.33 -2.96
C TYR A 147 2.34 -14.75 -2.30
N PHE A 148 1.40 -13.83 -2.15
CA PHE A 148 0.13 -14.08 -1.44
C PHE A 148 -0.86 -14.99 -2.17
N VAL A 149 -0.66 -15.26 -3.46
CA VAL A 149 -1.44 -16.25 -4.22
C VAL A 149 -0.54 -17.24 -4.97
N LYS A 150 -1.12 -18.39 -5.35
CA LYS A 150 -0.37 -19.47 -6.01
C LYS A 150 0.04 -19.11 -7.44
N SER A 151 -0.73 -18.28 -8.14
CA SER A 151 -0.39 -17.80 -9.50
C SER A 151 0.86 -16.92 -9.56
N GLY A 152 1.38 -16.45 -8.42
CA GLY A 152 2.55 -15.60 -8.35
C GLY A 152 2.22 -14.20 -7.87
N ILE A 153 2.91 -13.20 -8.42
CA ILE A 153 2.78 -11.80 -7.99
C ILE A 153 1.40 -11.23 -8.36
N SER A 154 0.85 -10.43 -7.45
CA SER A 154 -0.45 -9.79 -7.56
C SER A 154 -0.41 -8.39 -6.94
N TYR A 155 -1.47 -7.60 -7.08
CA TYR A 155 -1.45 -6.23 -6.58
C TYR A 155 -1.30 -6.16 -5.05
N ILE A 156 -1.81 -7.17 -4.34
CA ILE A 156 -1.73 -7.21 -2.88
C ILE A 156 -0.28 -7.37 -2.40
N ASP A 157 0.60 -7.98 -3.20
CA ASP A 157 2.02 -8.09 -2.87
C ASP A 157 2.70 -6.72 -2.79
N PHE A 158 2.36 -5.79 -3.70
CA PHE A 158 2.87 -4.42 -3.65
C PHE A 158 2.33 -3.64 -2.45
N VAL A 159 1.04 -3.83 -2.12
CA VAL A 159 0.41 -3.16 -0.97
C VAL A 159 1.02 -3.66 0.34
N VAL A 160 1.18 -4.97 0.51
CA VAL A 160 1.78 -5.55 1.71
C VAL A 160 3.25 -5.17 1.81
N ALA A 161 4.03 -5.31 0.73
CA ALA A 161 5.45 -5.00 0.74
C ALA A 161 5.71 -3.55 1.16
N GLU A 162 5.01 -2.57 0.59
CA GLU A 162 5.17 -1.17 0.97
C GLU A 162 4.77 -0.90 2.44
N ASN A 163 3.71 -1.54 2.92
CA ASN A 163 3.32 -1.40 4.34
C ASN A 163 4.34 -2.03 5.27
N VAL A 164 4.88 -3.20 4.94
CA VAL A 164 5.93 -3.88 5.72
C VAL A 164 7.23 -3.07 5.70
N ASP A 165 7.66 -2.57 4.54
CA ASP A 165 8.85 -1.72 4.40
C ASP A 165 8.77 -0.48 5.30
N LYS A 166 7.67 0.28 5.18
CA LYS A 166 7.41 1.46 6.00
C LYS A 166 7.37 1.12 7.49
N LEU A 167 6.66 0.06 7.86
CA LEU A 167 6.52 -0.35 9.27
C LEU A 167 7.82 -0.88 9.87
N ASN A 168 8.63 -1.59 9.09
CA ASN A 168 9.96 -2.03 9.50
C ASN A 168 10.89 -0.84 9.74
N GLY A 169 10.80 0.22 8.92
CA GLY A 169 11.52 1.47 9.18
C GLY A 169 11.11 2.15 10.48
N LEU A 170 9.85 2.01 10.90
CA LEU A 170 9.32 2.61 12.13
C LEU A 170 9.55 1.74 13.38
N LEU A 171 9.49 0.43 13.23
CA LEU A 171 9.49 -0.59 14.29
C LEU A 171 10.40 -1.78 13.92
N PRO A 172 11.72 -1.54 13.72
CA PRO A 172 12.62 -2.57 13.19
C PRO A 172 12.73 -3.80 14.10
N GLU A 173 12.75 -3.61 15.42
CA GLU A 173 12.83 -4.70 16.39
C GLU A 173 11.58 -5.57 16.42
N PHE A 174 10.41 -4.99 16.14
CA PHE A 174 9.16 -5.73 16.05
C PHE A 174 9.14 -6.58 14.78
N PHE A 175 9.46 -5.98 13.63
CA PHE A 175 9.44 -6.69 12.34
C PHE A 175 10.57 -7.70 12.17
N ALA A 176 11.68 -7.56 12.90
CA ALA A 176 12.72 -8.60 12.98
C ALA A 176 12.17 -9.97 13.44
N LYS A 177 11.05 -9.99 14.17
CA LYS A 177 10.34 -11.21 14.60
C LYS A 177 9.37 -11.76 13.56
N HIS A 178 9.26 -11.11 12.39
CA HIS A 178 8.38 -11.48 11.29
C HIS A 178 9.17 -11.69 9.97
N PRO A 179 10.16 -12.60 9.95
CA PRO A 179 11.11 -12.73 8.84
C PRO A 179 10.46 -13.09 7.49
N SER A 180 9.37 -13.85 7.47
CA SER A 180 8.62 -14.19 6.26
C SER A 180 8.02 -12.95 5.58
N LEU A 181 7.45 -12.02 6.34
CA LEU A 181 6.93 -10.75 5.80
C LEU A 181 8.06 -9.85 5.31
N LEU A 182 9.17 -9.78 6.06
CA LEU A 182 10.36 -9.04 5.62
C LEU A 182 10.94 -9.62 4.33
N GLN A 183 11.01 -10.94 4.21
CA GLN A 183 11.50 -11.61 3.01
C GLN A 183 10.58 -11.36 1.81
N HIS A 184 9.26 -11.41 2.02
CA HIS A 184 8.27 -11.05 1.00
C HIS A 184 8.44 -9.60 0.55
N SER A 185 8.49 -8.66 1.51
CA SER A 185 8.69 -7.24 1.22
C SER A 185 9.97 -7.02 0.41
N LYS A 186 11.08 -7.61 0.85
CA LYS A 186 12.36 -7.53 0.13
C LYS A 186 12.26 -8.10 -1.29
N ARG A 187 11.56 -9.23 -1.47
CA ARG A 187 11.36 -9.85 -2.79
C ARG A 187 10.67 -8.89 -3.75
N VAL A 188 9.55 -8.29 -3.34
CA VAL A 188 8.80 -7.32 -4.16
C VAL A 188 9.64 -6.06 -4.40
N MET A 189 10.26 -5.50 -3.37
CA MET A 189 11.08 -4.29 -3.50
C MET A 189 12.38 -4.50 -4.31
N SER A 190 12.78 -5.75 -4.56
CA SER A 190 13.95 -6.08 -5.39
C SER A 190 13.61 -6.35 -6.86
N LEU A 191 12.34 -6.19 -7.26
CA LEU A 191 11.93 -6.38 -8.65
C LEU A 191 12.68 -5.41 -9.58
N PRO A 192 13.30 -5.89 -10.67
CA PRO A 192 14.08 -5.05 -11.59
C PRO A 192 13.32 -3.82 -12.09
N GLU A 193 12.03 -3.97 -12.38
CA GLU A 193 11.12 -2.95 -12.89
C GLU A 193 10.98 -1.77 -11.92
N LEU A 194 11.15 -2.02 -10.62
CA LEU A 194 11.01 -1.00 -9.58
C LEU A 194 12.32 -0.26 -9.27
N GLN A 195 13.49 -0.80 -9.63
CA GLN A 195 14.77 -0.30 -9.12
C GLN A 195 15.06 1.14 -9.52
N LYS A 196 14.71 1.52 -10.76
CA LYS A 196 14.82 2.90 -11.23
C LYS A 196 13.93 3.84 -10.40
N TYR A 197 12.69 3.45 -10.13
CA TYR A 197 11.77 4.25 -9.33
C TYR A 197 12.23 4.33 -7.88
N LEU A 198 12.52 3.20 -7.23
CA LEU A 198 12.91 3.16 -5.82
C LEU A 198 14.19 3.94 -5.53
N SER A 199 15.16 3.97 -6.46
CA SER A 199 16.38 4.76 -6.31
C SER A 199 16.19 6.27 -6.52
N THR A 200 15.11 6.68 -7.20
CA THR A 200 14.86 8.10 -7.55
C THR A 200 13.62 8.69 -6.90
N ARG A 201 12.78 7.88 -6.24
CA ARG A 201 11.54 8.34 -5.62
C ARG A 201 11.85 9.38 -4.54
N PRO A 202 11.03 10.43 -4.41
CA PRO A 202 11.19 11.42 -3.35
C PRO A 202 11.21 10.74 -1.98
N GLN A 203 12.18 11.13 -1.15
CA GLN A 203 12.28 10.60 0.21
C GLN A 203 11.19 11.21 1.09
N SER A 204 10.42 10.37 1.79
CA SER A 204 9.44 10.79 2.79
C SER A 204 9.41 9.79 3.94
N ALA A 205 9.11 10.28 5.15
CA ALA A 205 9.07 9.45 6.37
C ALA A 205 7.98 8.36 6.35
N PHE A 206 6.98 8.52 5.48
CA PHE A 206 5.81 7.66 5.35
C PHE A 206 5.19 7.79 3.95
#